data_AF-A0A536XLD2-F1
#
_entry.id   AF-A0A536XLD2-F1
#
_cell.length_a   1.000
_cell.length_b   1.000
_cell.length_c   1.000
_cell.angle_alpha   90.00
_cell.angle_beta   90.00
_cell.angle_gamma   90.00
#
_symmetry.space_group_name_H-M   'P 1'
#
loop_
_entity.id
_entity.type
_entity.pdbx_description
1 polymer ?
#
loop_
_entity_poly.entity_id
_entity_poly.type
_entity_poly.pdbx_seq_one_letter_code
_entity_poly.pdbx_strand_id
1 'polypeptide(L)'
;MQVHDQLAGMDAQQLREFAAGLIDRVARQDQELRYKQLKIDQLTHEMAVLKRWKFAARSEQLHGGQGSLLEETIDADLEAIGAELAALRSGAPAQPPKDQPKRTPLPAPLPRIEVRHEPERTVC
;
A
#
# COMPACT_ATOMS: atom_id res chain seq x y z
N MET A 1 15.74 22.26 21.74
CA MET A 1 16.18 22.78 23.05
C MET A 1 15.49 24.09 23.44
N GLN A 2 15.17 24.99 22.50
CA GLN A 2 14.59 26.33 22.79
C GLN A 2 13.19 26.37 23.44
N VAL A 3 12.31 25.38 23.19
CA VAL A 3 10.93 25.41 23.75
C VAL A 3 10.90 25.06 25.24
N HIS A 4 11.79 24.18 25.70
CA HIS A 4 11.84 23.78 27.11
C HIS A 4 12.31 24.92 28.03
N ASP A 5 13.28 25.72 27.58
CA ASP A 5 13.76 26.89 28.35
C ASP A 5 12.69 27.99 28.42
N GLN A 6 11.85 28.13 27.40
CA GLN A 6 10.74 29.10 27.39
C GLN A 6 9.61 28.70 28.37
N LEU A 7 9.34 27.41 28.51
CA LEU A 7 8.32 26.91 29.45
C LEU A 7 8.70 27.16 30.91
N ALA A 8 9.99 27.12 31.24
CA ALA A 8 10.49 27.36 32.60
C ALA A 8 10.29 28.81 33.08
N GLY A 9 10.15 29.77 32.16
CA GLY A 9 9.93 31.19 32.46
C GLY A 9 8.45 31.63 32.47
N MET A 10 7.51 30.73 32.16
CA MET A 10 6.08 31.04 32.08
C MET A 10 5.39 30.96 33.46
N ASP A 11 4.44 31.86 33.70
CA ASP A 11 3.56 31.77 34.87
C ASP A 11 2.42 30.75 34.71
N ALA A 12 1.67 30.50 35.78
CA ALA A 12 0.60 29.52 35.79
C ALA A 12 -0.57 29.84 34.82
N GLN A 13 -0.81 31.12 34.52
CA GLN A 13 -1.87 31.51 33.59
C GLN A 13 -1.42 31.32 32.14
N GLN A 14 -0.19 31.76 31.83
CA GLN A 14 0.45 31.58 30.53
C GLN A 14 0.55 30.09 30.15
N LEU A 15 0.88 29.22 31.11
CA LEU A 15 0.91 27.77 30.89
C LEU A 15 -0.48 27.19 30.58
N ARG A 16 -1.54 27.68 31.23
CA ARG A 16 -2.92 27.23 30.95
C ARG A 16 -3.39 27.65 29.56
N GLU A 17 -3.12 28.89 29.18
CA GLU A 17 -3.46 29.41 27.85
C GLU A 17 -2.67 28.66 26.76
N PHE A 18 -1.38 28.41 26.98
CA PHE A 18 -0.56 27.63 26.06
C PHE A 18 -1.05 26.18 25.95
N ALA A 19 -1.35 25.52 27.08
CA ALA A 19 -1.89 24.17 27.08
C ALA A 19 -3.25 24.08 26.36
N ALA A 20 -4.15 25.04 26.57
CA ALA A 20 -5.43 25.12 25.86
C ALA A 20 -5.21 25.25 24.34
N GLY A 21 -4.28 26.12 23.91
CA GLY A 21 -3.93 26.27 22.51
C GLY A 21 -3.32 25.01 21.89
N LEU A 22 -2.52 24.26 22.66
CA LEU A 22 -2.01 22.96 22.23
C LEU A 22 -3.11 21.91 22.10
N ILE A 23 -4.04 21.83 23.07
CA ILE A 23 -5.17 20.91 23.01
C ILE A 23 -6.01 21.17 21.75
N ASP A 24 -6.32 22.42 21.45
CA ASP A 24 -7.04 22.79 20.23
C ASP A 24 -6.29 22.42 18.96
N ARG A 25 -4.96 22.65 18.93
CA ARG A 25 -4.13 22.28 17.78
C ARG A 25 -4.09 20.77 17.58
N VAL A 26 -3.91 20.00 18.64
CA VAL A 26 -3.91 18.52 18.60
C VAL A 26 -5.26 18.01 18.14
N ALA A 27 -6.37 18.55 18.67
CA ALA A 27 -7.71 18.15 18.26
C ALA A 27 -7.98 18.39 16.76
N ARG A 28 -7.52 19.54 16.22
CA ARG A 28 -7.61 19.83 14.78
C ARG A 28 -6.75 18.87 13.95
N GLN A 29 -5.52 18.60 14.39
CA GLN A 29 -4.64 17.65 13.71
C GLN A 29 -5.20 16.23 13.70
N ASP A 30 -5.81 15.78 14.81
CA ASP A 30 -6.47 14.48 14.88
C ASP A 30 -7.66 14.37 13.92
N GLN A 31 -8.45 15.44 13.77
CA GLN A 31 -9.53 15.49 12.78
C GLN A 31 -9.00 15.40 11.35
N GLU A 32 -7.94 16.15 11.03
CA GLU A 32 -7.28 16.07 9.72
C GLU A 32 -6.71 14.68 9.43
N LEU A 33 -6.06 14.06 10.42
CA LEU A 33 -5.52 12.71 10.30
C LEU A 33 -6.62 11.68 10.05
N ARG A 34 -7.74 11.76 10.78
CA ARG A 34 -8.90 10.89 10.58
C ARG A 34 -9.49 11.05 9.17
N TYR A 35 -9.63 12.28 8.70
CA TYR A 35 -10.11 12.56 7.35
C TYR A 35 -9.18 11.98 6.27
N LYS A 36 -7.87 12.21 6.40
CA LYS A 36 -6.87 11.64 5.48
C LYS A 36 -6.89 10.11 5.50
N GLN A 37 -6.99 9.50 6.67
CA GLN A 37 -7.05 8.04 6.81
C GLN A 37 -8.31 7.48 6.13
N LEU A 38 -9.48 8.09 6.36
CA LEU A 38 -10.72 7.68 5.70
C LEU A 38 -10.58 7.72 4.17
N LYS A 39 -10.00 8.80 3.64
CA LYS A 39 -9.78 8.95 2.19
C LYS A 39 -8.79 7.92 1.65
N ILE A 40 -7.72 7.63 2.39
CA ILE A 40 -6.76 6.57 2.04
C ILE A 40 -7.46 5.21 1.99
N ASP A 41 -8.30 4.89 2.97
CA ASP A 41 -9.02 3.63 3.04
C ASP A 41 -10.01 3.48 1.88
N GLN A 42 -10.75 4.54 1.56
CA GLN A 42 -11.64 4.61 0.40
C GLN A 42 -10.89 4.32 -0.90
N LEU A 43 -9.85 5.11 -1.19
CA LEU A 43 -9.06 4.97 -2.43
C LEU A 43 -8.38 3.60 -2.53
N THR A 44 -7.93 3.06 -1.40
CA THR A 44 -7.33 1.72 -1.34
C THR A 44 -8.36 0.64 -1.68
N HIS A 45 -9.59 0.78 -1.21
CA HIS A 45 -10.68 -0.12 -1.55
C HIS A 45 -11.04 -0.03 -3.04
N GLU A 46 -11.22 1.18 -3.57
CA GLU A 46 -11.52 1.41 -4.99
C GLU A 46 -10.44 0.79 -5.90
N MET A 47 -9.16 1.03 -5.59
CA MET A 47 -8.03 0.41 -6.29
C MET A 47 -8.07 -1.13 -6.22
N ALA A 48 -8.44 -1.72 -5.08
CA ALA A 48 -8.54 -3.16 -4.93
C ALA A 48 -9.66 -3.75 -5.80
N VAL A 49 -10.81 -3.06 -5.89
CA VAL A 49 -11.91 -3.43 -6.78
C VAL A 49 -11.42 -3.40 -8.23
N LEU A 50 -10.86 -2.27 -8.69
CA LEU A 50 -10.36 -2.13 -10.07
C LEU A 50 -9.29 -3.18 -10.42
N LYS A 51 -8.36 -3.46 -9.51
CA LYS A 51 -7.35 -4.52 -9.71
C LYS A 51 -7.97 -5.90 -9.83
N ARG A 52 -9.00 -6.21 -9.03
CA ARG A 52 -9.75 -7.46 -9.19
C ARG A 52 -10.43 -7.51 -10.55
N TRP A 53 -10.94 -6.38 -11.04
CA TRP A 53 -11.52 -6.34 -12.38
C TRP A 53 -10.45 -6.60 -13.46
N LYS A 54 -9.29 -5.96 -13.37
CA LYS A 54 -8.22 -6.09 -14.36
C LYS A 54 -7.53 -7.46 -14.37
N PHE A 55 -7.23 -8.02 -13.19
CA PHE A 55 -6.29 -9.15 -13.07
C PHE A 55 -6.92 -10.47 -12.62
N ALA A 56 -8.17 -10.49 -12.14
CA ALA A 56 -8.77 -11.75 -11.72
C ALA A 56 -9.13 -12.62 -12.94
N ALA A 57 -8.82 -13.92 -12.85
CA ALA A 57 -9.29 -14.90 -13.81
C ALA A 57 -10.83 -14.94 -13.79
N ARG A 58 -11.47 -14.64 -14.93
CA ARG A 58 -12.92 -14.62 -15.08
C ARG A 58 -13.31 -15.32 -16.38
N SER A 59 -14.35 -16.15 -16.31
CA SER A 59 -14.94 -16.85 -17.45
C SER A 59 -15.66 -15.89 -18.41
N GLU A 60 -15.98 -14.68 -17.97
CA GLU A 60 -16.68 -13.65 -18.72
C GLU A 60 -15.82 -12.40 -18.78
N GLN A 61 -14.90 -12.34 -19.74
CA GLN A 61 -14.29 -11.06 -20.14
C GLN A 61 -15.20 -10.38 -21.16
N LEU A 62 -15.25 -9.05 -21.14
CA LEU A 62 -15.87 -8.28 -22.21
C LEU A 62 -14.94 -8.32 -23.42
N HIS A 63 -15.39 -8.96 -24.51
CA HIS A 63 -14.59 -9.11 -25.71
C HIS A 63 -14.88 -7.99 -26.72
N GLY A 64 -13.91 -7.68 -27.59
CA GLY A 64 -14.06 -6.68 -28.65
C GLY A 64 -13.73 -5.24 -28.20
N GLY A 65 -14.06 -4.26 -29.05
CA GLY A 65 -13.63 -2.87 -28.84
C GLY A 65 -14.10 -2.22 -27.53
N GLN A 66 -15.31 -2.56 -27.05
CA GLN A 66 -15.81 -2.04 -25.77
C GLN A 66 -15.04 -2.60 -24.57
N GLY A 67 -14.53 -3.84 -24.66
CA GLY A 67 -13.65 -4.41 -23.64
C GLY A 67 -12.32 -3.67 -23.54
N SER A 68 -11.70 -3.35 -24.69
CA SER A 68 -10.45 -2.55 -24.75
C SER A 68 -10.64 -1.18 -24.13
N LEU A 69 -11.72 -0.47 -24.47
CA LEU A 69 -12.02 0.84 -23.91
C LEU A 69 -12.21 0.79 -22.38
N LEU A 70 -12.82 -0.29 -21.88
CA LEU A 70 -12.97 -0.50 -20.43
C LEU A 70 -11.61 -0.74 -19.76
N GLU A 71 -10.74 -1.57 -20.34
CA GLU A 71 -9.40 -1.82 -19.82
C GLU A 71 -8.55 -0.54 -19.78
N GLU A 72 -8.56 0.25 -20.86
CA GLU A 72 -7.88 1.54 -20.92
C GLU A 72 -8.40 2.51 -19.84
N THR A 73 -9.73 2.53 -19.62
CA THR A 73 -10.35 3.37 -18.58
C THR A 73 -9.93 2.91 -17.18
N ILE A 74 -9.95 1.59 -16.91
CA ILE A 74 -9.51 1.02 -15.64
C ILE A 74 -8.03 1.37 -15.37
N ASP A 75 -7.20 1.40 -16.41
CA ASP A 75 -5.79 1.73 -16.30
C ASP A 75 -5.55 3.19 -15.93
N ALA A 76 -6.27 4.09 -16.60
CA ALA A 76 -6.25 5.51 -16.27
C ALA A 76 -6.72 5.77 -14.83
N ASP A 77 -7.81 5.12 -14.39
CA ASP A 77 -8.33 5.26 -13.03
C ASP A 77 -7.35 4.71 -11.97
N LEU A 78 -6.72 3.57 -12.25
CA LEU A 78 -5.69 3.00 -11.36
C LEU A 78 -4.48 3.92 -11.20
N GLU A 79 -4.05 4.58 -12.29
CA GLU A 79 -2.96 5.56 -12.25
C GLU A 79 -3.37 6.81 -11.46
N ALA A 80 -4.56 7.35 -11.70
CA ALA A 80 -5.08 8.52 -11.01
C ALA A 80 -5.21 8.29 -9.50
N ILE A 81 -5.82 7.18 -9.09
CA ILE A 81 -5.92 6.79 -7.67
C ILE A 81 -4.54 6.58 -7.06
N GLY A 82 -3.60 5.99 -7.81
CA GLY A 82 -2.22 5.82 -7.39
C GLY A 82 -1.51 7.14 -7.09
N ALA A 83 -1.69 8.13 -7.96
CA ALA A 83 -1.16 9.48 -7.77
C ALA A 83 -1.77 10.19 -6.56
N GLU A 84 -3.10 10.09 -6.38
CA GLU A 84 -3.78 10.69 -5.22
C GLU A 84 -3.32 10.07 -3.90
N LEU A 85 -3.18 8.74 -3.85
CA LEU A 85 -2.63 8.04 -2.68
C LEU A 85 -1.17 8.44 -2.40
N ALA A 86 -0.35 8.63 -3.43
CA ALA A 86 1.03 9.10 -3.26
C ALA A 86 1.07 10.51 -2.67
N ALA A 87 0.20 11.41 -3.14
CA ALA A 87 0.07 12.77 -2.61
C ALA A 87 -0.36 12.77 -1.14
N LEU A 88 -1.39 11.99 -0.78
CA LEU A 88 -1.86 11.87 0.61
C LEU A 88 -0.80 11.27 1.56
N ARG A 89 0.05 10.37 1.06
CA ARG A 89 1.13 9.72 1.82
C ARG A 89 2.43 10.52 1.88
N SER A 90 2.61 11.55 1.06
CA SER A 90 3.84 12.37 1.04
C SER A 90 4.18 13.07 2.37
N GLY A 91 3.22 13.15 3.30
CA GLY A 91 3.45 13.59 4.68
C GLY A 91 3.85 12.46 5.66
N ALA A 92 3.84 11.21 5.23
CA ALA A 92 4.30 10.06 6.01
C ALA A 92 5.80 9.80 5.74
N PRO A 93 6.57 9.30 6.72
CA PRO A 93 7.97 8.96 6.49
C PRO A 93 8.08 7.98 5.31
N ALA A 94 8.98 8.31 4.37
CA ALA A 94 9.24 7.48 3.20
C ALA A 94 9.54 6.04 3.67
N GLN A 95 8.73 5.08 3.22
CA GLN A 95 9.04 3.68 3.45
C GLN A 95 10.37 3.37 2.76
N PRO A 96 11.28 2.62 3.40
CA PRO A 96 12.52 2.21 2.75
C PRO A 96 12.20 1.47 1.44
N PRO A 97 13.04 1.62 0.40
CA PRO A 97 12.82 0.96 -0.87
C PRO A 97 12.65 -0.54 -0.63
N LYS A 98 11.56 -1.10 -1.13
CA LYS A 98 11.33 -2.55 -1.06
C LYS A 98 12.42 -3.22 -1.89
N ASP A 99 13.22 -4.06 -1.26
CA ASP A 99 14.17 -4.89 -1.99
C ASP A 99 13.43 -5.70 -3.05
N GLN A 100 13.89 -5.61 -4.29
CA GLN A 100 13.37 -6.44 -5.36
C GLN A 100 13.68 -7.90 -4.99
N PRO A 101 12.70 -8.81 -5.02
CA PRO A 101 12.98 -10.23 -4.81
C PRO A 101 13.86 -10.73 -5.96
N LYS A 102 15.18 -10.75 -5.73
CA LYS A 102 16.13 -11.32 -6.67
C LYS A 102 16.12 -12.83 -6.50
N ARG A 103 15.78 -13.54 -7.57
CA ARG A 103 15.95 -14.99 -7.63
C ARG A 103 17.44 -15.30 -7.56
N THR A 104 17.84 -16.09 -6.58
CA THR A 104 19.20 -16.62 -6.52
C THR A 104 19.42 -17.47 -7.78
N PRO A 105 20.54 -17.32 -8.51
CA PRO A 105 20.82 -18.15 -9.66
C PRO A 105 20.87 -19.63 -9.23
N LEU A 106 20.29 -20.50 -10.05
CA LEU A 106 20.28 -21.93 -9.77
C LEU A 106 21.73 -22.44 -9.78
N PRO A 107 22.19 -23.17 -8.75
CA PRO A 107 23.53 -23.75 -8.74
C PRO A 107 23.75 -24.68 -9.95
N ALA A 108 24.91 -24.58 -10.59
CA ALA A 108 25.23 -25.35 -11.80
C ALA A 108 25.24 -26.88 -11.59
N PRO A 109 25.69 -27.45 -10.45
CA PRO A 109 25.59 -28.87 -10.21
C PRO A 109 24.32 -29.20 -9.41
N LEU A 110 23.25 -29.54 -10.11
CA LEU A 110 22.14 -30.28 -9.51
C LEU A 110 22.35 -31.78 -9.80
N PRO A 111 22.52 -32.63 -8.78
CA PRO A 111 22.66 -34.05 -9.00
C PRO A 111 21.35 -34.60 -9.59
N ARG A 112 21.46 -35.32 -10.71
CA ARG A 112 20.32 -36.04 -11.27
C ARG A 112 19.99 -37.22 -10.37
N ILE A 113 18.77 -37.27 -9.87
CA ILE A 113 18.24 -38.44 -9.17
C ILE A 113 17.50 -39.29 -10.22
N GLU A 114 18.04 -40.46 -10.54
CA GLU A 114 17.32 -41.45 -11.34
C GLU A 114 16.45 -42.32 -10.41
N VAL A 115 15.14 -42.20 -10.54
CA VAL A 115 14.19 -43.12 -9.89
C VAL A 115 13.69 -44.09 -10.95
N ARG A 116 14.15 -45.35 -10.88
CA ARG A 116 13.66 -46.43 -11.74
C ARG A 116 12.55 -47.16 -11.01
N HIS A 117 11.35 -47.14 -11.58
CA HIS A 117 10.24 -47.95 -11.13
C HIS A 117 10.13 -49.16 -12.05
N GLU A 118 10.32 -50.36 -11.51
CA GLU A 118 9.97 -51.60 -12.20
C GLU A 118 8.63 -52.11 -11.68
N PRO A 119 7.76 -52.64 -12.56
CA PRO A 119 6.52 -53.25 -12.13
C PRO A 119 6.81 -54.52 -11.31
N GLU A 120 6.00 -54.79 -10.29
CA GLU A 120 6.14 -55.99 -9.44
C GLU A 120 6.03 -57.30 -10.23
N ARG A 121 5.43 -57.27 -11.43
CA ARG A 121 5.29 -58.44 -12.29
C ARG A 121 5.42 -58.06 -13.77
N THR A 122 6.31 -58.75 -14.48
CA THR A 122 6.57 -58.56 -15.92
C THR A 122 6.04 -59.71 -16.78
N VAL A 123 5.19 -60.57 -16.20
CA VAL A 123 4.59 -61.72 -16.87
C VAL A 123 3.07 -61.55 -16.84
N CYS A 124 2.47 -61.53 -18.03
CA CYS A 124 1.02 -61.62 -18.21
C CYS A 124 0.54 -63.06 -17.99
#